data_AF-E3J3Y3-F1
#
_entry.id   AF-E3J3Y3-F1
#
_cell.length_a   1.000
_cell.length_b   1.000
_cell.length_c   1.000
_cell.angle_alpha   90.00
_cell.angle_beta   90.00
_cell.angle_gamma   90.00
#
_symmetry.space_group_name_H-M   'P 1'
#
loop_
_entity.id
_entity.type
_entity.pdbx_description
1 polymer ?
#
loop_
_entity_poly.entity_id
_entity_poly.type
_entity_poly.pdbx_seq_one_letter_code
_entity_poly.pdbx_strand_id
1 'polypeptide(L)'
;MRISGHKVRVREADVALRWTWLVVDSVAPVPLARFWADVFGVEPEQDDDGDWTVAVPDSSVQLLFTAVPESKTLKNRLHLDLSPSSPEEQAAEVERLIGLGATRADVGQTGEESWVVLADPSGNEFCVLSGRD
;
A
#
# COMPACT_ATOMS: atom_id res chain seq x y z
N MET A 1 8.90 -15.35 18.43
CA MET A 1 7.45 -15.61 18.52
C MET A 1 6.96 -15.85 17.10
N ARG A 2 6.58 -17.10 16.76
CA ARG A 2 6.18 -17.46 15.37
C ARG A 2 4.77 -16.93 15.11
N ILE A 3 4.64 -16.01 14.16
CA ILE A 3 3.33 -15.66 13.60
C ILE A 3 2.97 -16.79 12.65
N SER A 4 2.20 -17.76 13.14
CA SER A 4 1.67 -18.87 12.34
C SER A 4 0.85 -18.30 11.18
N GLY A 5 1.36 -18.40 9.96
CA GLY A 5 0.61 -18.09 8.75
C GLY A 5 -0.70 -18.87 8.74
N HIS A 6 -1.80 -18.18 9.04
CA HIS A 6 -3.12 -18.77 8.92
C HIS A 6 -3.39 -19.05 7.45
N LYS A 7 -3.23 -20.31 7.03
CA LYS A 7 -3.73 -20.79 5.74
C LYS A 7 -5.25 -20.61 5.73
N VAL A 8 -5.71 -19.52 5.11
CA VAL A 8 -7.14 -19.31 4.83
C VAL A 8 -7.57 -20.40 3.85
N ARG A 9 -8.53 -21.23 4.25
CA ARG A 9 -9.16 -22.18 3.33
C ARG A 9 -10.14 -21.40 2.47
N VAL A 10 -9.81 -21.22 1.19
CA VAL A 10 -10.78 -20.74 0.20
C VAL A 10 -11.82 -21.84 0.01
N ARG A 11 -13.08 -21.56 0.32
CA ARG A 11 -14.17 -22.43 -0.14
C ARG A 11 -14.39 -22.10 -1.61
N GLU A 12 -14.30 -23.09 -2.50
CA GLU A 12 -14.83 -22.96 -3.85
C GLU A 12 -16.34 -22.75 -3.74
N ALA A 13 -16.74 -21.49 -3.81
CA ALA A 13 -18.09 -21.07 -4.11
C ALA A 13 -18.01 -20.28 -5.42
N ASP A 14 -19.05 -20.34 -6.25
CA ASP A 14 -19.25 -19.43 -7.38
C ASP A 14 -19.42 -17.99 -6.85
N VAL A 15 -18.32 -17.36 -6.44
CA VAL A 15 -18.30 -15.98 -5.99
C VAL A 15 -18.21 -15.11 -7.23
N ALA A 16 -19.32 -14.45 -7.55
CA ALA A 16 -19.42 -13.55 -8.71
C ALA A 16 -18.69 -12.21 -8.52
N LEU A 17 -18.16 -11.93 -7.32
CA LEU A 17 -17.46 -10.69 -7.01
C LEU A 17 -15.94 -10.85 -7.22
N ARG A 18 -15.34 -9.87 -7.88
CA ARG A 18 -13.88 -9.68 -7.99
C ARG A 18 -13.50 -8.39 -7.28
N TRP A 19 -12.45 -8.43 -6.46
CA TRP A 19 -11.85 -7.23 -5.92
C TRP A 19 -10.88 -6.65 -6.96
N THR A 20 -11.24 -5.48 -7.51
CA THR A 20 -10.52 -4.87 -8.64
C THR A 20 -9.68 -3.67 -8.22
N TRP A 21 -10.20 -2.82 -7.34
CA TRP A 21 -9.54 -1.59 -6.93
C TRP A 21 -9.56 -1.38 -5.43
N LEU A 22 -8.48 -0.83 -4.91
CA LEU A 22 -8.48 -0.02 -3.70
C LEU A 22 -8.42 1.45 -4.15
N VAL A 23 -9.48 2.20 -3.85
CA VAL A 23 -9.59 3.62 -4.23
C VAL A 23 -9.07 4.49 -3.09
N VAL A 24 -8.24 5.48 -3.42
CA VAL A 24 -7.65 6.44 -2.49
C VAL A 24 -7.92 7.85 -2.99
N ASP A 25 -8.75 8.58 -2.25
CA ASP A 25 -9.01 9.99 -2.49
C ASP A 25 -7.75 10.83 -2.25
N SER A 26 -7.46 11.77 -3.15
CA SER A 26 -6.25 12.59 -3.07
C SER A 26 -6.48 14.01 -3.60
N VAL A 27 -5.96 15.01 -2.88
CA VAL A 27 -5.84 16.38 -3.39
C VAL A 27 -4.75 16.54 -4.45
N ALA A 28 -3.88 15.53 -4.59
CA ALA A 28 -2.77 15.52 -5.53
C ALA A 28 -2.56 14.08 -6.07
N PRO A 29 -3.47 13.57 -6.92
CA PRO A 29 -3.42 12.18 -7.38
C PRO A 29 -2.20 11.88 -8.25
N VAL A 30 -1.72 12.82 -9.06
CA VAL A 30 -0.56 12.61 -9.95
C VAL A 30 0.73 12.27 -9.20
N PRO A 31 1.24 13.11 -8.27
CA PRO A 31 2.46 12.76 -7.53
C PRO A 31 2.29 11.50 -6.68
N LEU A 32 1.07 11.25 -6.19
CA LEU A 32 0.77 10.06 -5.42
C LEU A 32 0.82 8.79 -6.27
N ALA A 33 0.22 8.80 -7.46
CA ALA A 33 0.26 7.70 -8.41
C ALA A 33 1.70 7.40 -8.85
N ARG A 34 2.52 8.43 -9.11
CA ARG A 34 3.94 8.25 -9.45
C ARG A 34 4.73 7.60 -8.34
N PHE A 35 4.54 8.05 -7.10
CA PHE A 35 5.18 7.42 -5.95
C PHE A 35 4.86 5.92 -5.89
N TRP A 36 3.57 5.56 -5.97
CA TRP A 36 3.15 4.15 -5.92
C TRP A 36 3.61 3.34 -7.14
N ALA A 37 3.69 3.95 -8.31
CA ALA A 37 4.26 3.35 -9.51
C ALA A 37 5.76 3.03 -9.31
N ASP A 38 6.54 3.96 -8.75
CA ASP A 38 7.96 3.75 -8.41
C ASP A 38 8.15 2.70 -7.30
N VAL A 39 7.20 2.60 -6.35
CA VAL A 39 7.19 1.53 -5.35
C VAL A 39 7.12 0.17 -6.03
N PHE A 40 6.21 -0.02 -6.99
CA PHE A 40 5.99 -1.32 -7.63
C PHE A 40 6.79 -1.54 -8.92
N GLY A 41 7.54 -0.54 -9.39
CA GLY A 41 8.31 -0.62 -10.63
C GLY A 41 7.44 -0.77 -11.88
N VAL A 42 6.28 -0.09 -11.89
CA VAL A 42 5.32 -0.10 -12.99
C VAL A 42 5.12 1.31 -13.53
N GLU A 43 4.47 1.46 -14.69
CA GLU A 43 4.01 2.76 -15.18
C GLU A 43 2.58 3.01 -14.69
N PRO A 44 2.24 4.22 -14.21
CA PRO A 44 0.87 4.57 -13.87
C PRO A 44 0.06 4.90 -15.14
N GLU A 45 -1.22 4.56 -15.14
CA GLU A 45 -2.14 4.86 -16.24
C GLU A 45 -3.18 5.88 -15.79
N GLN A 46 -3.54 6.82 -16.66
CA GLN A 46 -4.64 7.76 -16.41
C GLN A 46 -5.81 7.39 -17.31
N ASP A 47 -7.02 7.39 -16.75
CA ASP A 47 -8.25 7.18 -17.53
C ASP A 47 -8.87 8.50 -18.04
N ASP A 48 -9.96 8.37 -18.79
CA ASP A 48 -10.68 9.50 -19.39
C ASP A 48 -11.35 10.43 -18.34
N ASP A 49 -11.60 9.92 -17.14
CA ASP A 49 -12.17 10.68 -16.01
C ASP A 49 -11.07 11.44 -15.22
N GLY A 50 -9.80 11.17 -15.55
CA GLY A 50 -8.63 11.81 -14.97
C GLY A 50 -8.08 11.10 -13.74
N ASP A 51 -8.63 9.94 -13.37
CA ASP A 51 -8.18 9.11 -12.27
C ASP A 51 -6.93 8.34 -12.67
N TRP A 52 -6.08 8.05 -11.68
CA TRP A 52 -4.79 7.40 -11.91
C TRP A 52 -4.77 5.99 -11.32
N THR A 53 -4.49 5.00 -12.16
CA THR A 53 -4.37 3.60 -11.76
C THR A 53 -2.91 3.18 -11.69
N VAL A 54 -2.55 2.44 -10.64
CA VAL A 54 -1.26 1.77 -10.49
C VAL A 54 -1.49 0.28 -10.30
N ALA A 55 -0.90 -0.52 -11.19
CA ALA A 55 -0.93 -1.97 -11.08
C ALA A 55 -0.12 -2.44 -9.87
N VAL A 56 -0.64 -3.43 -9.13
CA VAL A 56 0.10 -4.11 -8.06
C VAL A 56 0.53 -5.47 -8.61
N PRO A 57 1.84 -5.75 -8.78
CA PRO A 57 2.33 -7.02 -9.28
C PRO A 57 1.78 -8.21 -8.47
N ASP A 58 1.47 -9.30 -9.17
CA ASP A 58 0.90 -10.54 -8.62
C ASP A 58 -0.43 -10.39 -7.85
N SER A 59 -1.13 -9.26 -8.03
CA SER A 59 -2.44 -8.97 -7.44
C SER A 59 -3.49 -8.73 -8.52
N SER A 60 -4.74 -9.12 -8.26
CA SER A 60 -5.89 -8.70 -9.09
C SER A 60 -6.42 -7.31 -8.72
N VAL A 61 -5.96 -6.77 -7.59
CA VAL A 61 -6.34 -5.46 -7.06
C VAL A 61 -5.30 -4.44 -7.51
N GLN A 62 -5.78 -3.31 -8.01
CA GLN A 62 -4.96 -2.15 -8.38
C GLN A 62 -5.23 -0.99 -7.41
N LEU A 63 -4.29 -0.04 -7.32
CA LEU A 63 -4.53 1.21 -6.63
C LEU A 63 -5.14 2.21 -7.61
N LEU A 64 -6.24 2.85 -7.23
CA LEU A 64 -6.88 3.92 -7.99
C LEU A 64 -6.83 5.21 -7.17
N PHE A 65 -6.31 6.28 -7.75
CA PHE A 65 -6.19 7.58 -7.09
C PHE A 65 -7.13 8.59 -7.74
N THR A 66 -8.12 9.03 -6.96
CA THR A 66 -9.21 9.91 -7.43
C THR A 66 -9.02 11.33 -6.87
N ALA A 67 -9.22 12.34 -7.71
CA ALA A 67 -9.07 13.73 -7.32
C ALA A 67 -10.23 14.20 -6.42
N VAL A 68 -9.92 14.69 -5.21
CA VAL A 68 -10.88 15.35 -4.32
C VAL A 68 -10.33 16.69 -3.81
N PRO A 69 -11.17 17.67 -3.45
CA PRO A 69 -10.69 18.93 -2.89
C PRO A 69 -10.30 18.85 -1.41
N GLU A 70 -10.80 17.87 -0.67
CA GLU A 70 -10.57 17.74 0.77
C GLU A 70 -9.27 17.02 1.11
N SER A 71 -8.48 17.62 1.99
CA SER A 71 -7.31 16.96 2.58
C SER A 71 -7.71 15.93 3.63
N LYS A 72 -6.86 14.92 3.84
CA LYS A 72 -6.97 13.95 4.95
C LYS A 72 -7.03 14.68 6.30
N THR A 73 -8.01 14.35 7.12
CA THR A 73 -8.22 14.98 8.45
C THR A 73 -7.99 14.04 9.63
N LEU A 74 -7.99 12.73 9.41
CA LEU A 74 -7.82 11.70 10.42
C LEU A 74 -6.94 10.57 9.88
N LYS A 75 -6.42 9.71 10.76
CA LYS A 75 -5.72 8.47 10.37
C LYS A 75 -6.62 7.61 9.48
N ASN A 76 -6.01 6.93 8.50
CA ASN A 76 -6.71 5.97 7.67
C ASN A 76 -7.35 4.84 8.50
N ARG A 77 -8.56 4.44 8.10
CA ARG A 77 -9.29 3.31 8.71
C ARG A 77 -8.98 1.97 8.05
N LEU A 78 -8.44 2.04 6.83
CA LEU A 78 -7.87 0.92 6.08
C LEU A 78 -6.36 1.12 6.01
N HIS A 79 -5.62 0.03 5.94
CA HIS A 79 -4.17 0.03 5.86
C HIS A 79 -3.72 -0.93 4.78
N LEU A 80 -2.76 -0.49 3.97
CA LEU A 80 -2.10 -1.33 2.99
C LEU A 80 -0.88 -1.96 3.67
N ASP A 81 -0.86 -3.29 3.72
CA ASP A 81 0.25 -4.04 4.32
C ASP A 81 1.05 -4.72 3.20
N LEU A 82 2.29 -4.29 3.02
CA LEU A 82 3.21 -4.80 2.00
C LEU A 82 4.22 -5.72 2.67
N SER A 83 4.47 -6.87 2.06
CA SER A 83 5.49 -7.81 2.54
C SER A 83 6.64 -7.86 1.54
N PRO A 84 7.90 -7.59 1.95
CA PRO A 84 9.06 -7.90 1.13
C PRO A 84 9.16 -9.42 0.91
N SER A 85 9.97 -9.83 -0.07
CA SER A 85 10.12 -11.25 -0.41
C SER A 85 10.82 -12.06 0.66
N SER A 86 11.62 -11.42 1.54
CA SER A 86 12.14 -12.05 2.74
C SER A 86 12.20 -11.08 3.94
N PRO A 87 12.27 -11.60 5.18
CA PRO A 87 12.44 -10.77 6.37
C PRO A 87 13.69 -9.89 6.35
N GLU A 88 14.79 -10.38 5.78
CA GLU A 88 16.08 -9.68 5.70
C GLU A 88 16.02 -8.44 4.80
N GLU A 89 15.07 -8.39 3.86
CA GLU A 89 14.89 -7.29 2.91
C GLU A 89 14.08 -6.12 3.51
N GLN A 90 13.37 -6.30 4.62
CA GLN A 90 12.49 -5.26 5.18
C GLN A 90 13.21 -3.94 5.41
N ALA A 91 14.40 -3.97 6.01
CA ALA A 91 15.14 -2.75 6.32
C ALA A 91 15.60 -2.02 5.04
N ALA A 92 16.08 -2.77 4.04
CA ALA A 92 16.50 -2.20 2.76
C ALA A 92 15.30 -1.61 1.99
N GLU A 93 14.15 -2.27 2.06
CA GLU A 93 12.95 -1.80 1.40
C GLU A 93 12.38 -0.55 2.08
N VAL A 94 12.40 -0.49 3.42
CA VAL A 94 12.06 0.74 4.15
C VAL A 94 12.95 1.91 3.74
N GLU A 95 14.27 1.70 3.65
CA GLU A 95 15.23 2.73 3.19
C GLU A 95 14.92 3.17 1.74
N ARG A 96 14.65 2.21 0.83
CA ARG A 96 14.29 2.50 -0.56
C ARG A 96 13.02 3.35 -0.65
N LEU A 97 11.97 2.96 0.06
CA LEU A 97 10.69 3.66 0.06
C LEU A 97 10.81 5.08 0.63
N ILE A 98 11.62 5.27 1.67
CA ILE A 98 11.95 6.62 2.18
C ILE A 98 12.70 7.42 1.11
N GLY A 99 13.64 6.81 0.39
CA GLY A 99 14.32 7.43 -0.75
C GLY A 99 13.39 7.86 -1.90
N LEU A 100 12.26 7.17 -2.07
CA LEU A 100 11.20 7.53 -3.02
C LEU A 100 10.26 8.64 -2.53
N GLY A 101 10.36 9.05 -1.26
CA GLY A 101 9.55 10.13 -0.68
C GLY A 101 8.57 9.69 0.39
N ALA A 102 8.61 8.42 0.83
CA ALA A 102 7.87 8.01 2.03
C ALA A 102 8.51 8.63 3.29
N THR A 103 7.72 8.74 4.35
CA THR A 103 8.19 9.17 5.67
C THR A 103 7.84 8.12 6.72
N ARG A 104 8.61 8.00 7.80
CA ARG A 104 8.20 7.18 8.95
C ARG A 104 6.97 7.80 9.60
N ALA A 105 5.97 6.98 9.90
CA ALA A 105 4.75 7.41 10.56
C ALA A 105 4.62 6.76 11.93
N ASP A 106 4.02 7.48 12.87
CA ASP A 106 3.66 6.97 14.19
C ASP A 106 2.14 6.88 14.32
N VAL A 107 1.69 5.65 14.57
CA VAL A 107 0.27 5.32 14.74
C VAL A 107 0.02 4.63 16.08
N GLY A 108 0.95 4.77 17.03
CA GLY A 108 0.89 4.20 18.38
C GLY A 108 1.65 2.88 18.53
N GLN A 109 2.57 2.56 17.62
CA GLN A 109 3.44 1.40 17.76
C GLN A 109 4.39 1.54 18.96
N THR A 110 4.74 0.43 19.60
CA THR A 110 5.66 0.39 20.77
C THR A 110 7.12 0.18 20.37
N GLY A 111 7.37 -0.27 19.14
CA GLY A 111 8.69 -0.65 18.64
C GLY A 111 8.97 -2.16 18.74
N GLU A 112 8.00 -2.95 19.22
CA GLU A 112 8.09 -4.42 19.29
C GLU A 112 7.36 -5.10 18.13
N GLU A 113 6.63 -4.33 17.33
CA GLU A 113 5.89 -4.79 16.17
C GLU A 113 6.82 -5.31 15.06
N SER A 114 6.37 -6.34 14.34
CA SER A 114 7.11 -6.90 13.23
C SER A 114 6.95 -6.11 11.92
N TRP A 115 6.46 -4.87 11.99
CA TRP A 115 6.22 -4.02 10.83
C TRP A 115 6.69 -2.59 11.08
N VAL A 116 7.09 -1.93 10.00
CA VAL A 116 7.43 -0.52 10.00
C VAL A 116 6.28 0.24 9.35
N VAL A 117 5.78 1.27 10.02
CA VAL A 117 4.72 2.13 9.47
C VAL A 117 5.38 3.31 8.75
N LEU A 118 5.03 3.46 7.48
CA LEU A 118 5.41 4.58 6.64
C LEU A 118 4.16 5.37 6.23
N ALA A 119 4.35 6.59 5.78
CA ALA A 119 3.35 7.39 5.10
C ALA A 119 3.84 7.78 3.70
N ASP A 120 2.96 7.66 2.72
CA ASP A 120 3.21 8.15 1.36
C ASP A 120 3.27 9.70 1.31
N PRO A 121 3.58 10.33 0.16
CA PRO A 121 3.67 11.78 0.05
C PRO A 121 2.39 12.55 0.39
N SER A 122 1.23 11.89 0.38
CA SER A 122 -0.07 12.46 0.77
C SER A 122 -0.40 12.21 2.25
N GLY A 123 0.48 11.55 2.99
CA GLY A 123 0.31 11.25 4.41
C GLY A 123 -0.57 10.02 4.69
N ASN A 124 -0.82 9.16 3.71
CA ASN A 124 -1.55 7.91 3.91
C ASN A 124 -0.63 6.86 4.53
N GLU A 125 -1.05 6.28 5.64
CA GLU A 125 -0.24 5.28 6.35
C GLU A 125 -0.32 3.89 5.67
N PHE A 126 0.82 3.23 5.54
CA PHE A 126 0.95 1.85 5.08
C PHE A 126 2.07 1.12 5.86
N CYS A 127 2.01 -0.21 5.91
CA CYS A 127 2.97 -1.01 6.68
C CYS A 127 3.90 -1.80 5.75
N VAL A 128 5.18 -1.82 6.08
CA VAL A 128 6.14 -2.79 5.54
C VAL A 128 6.30 -3.89 6.58
N LEU A 129 5.72 -5.06 6.33
CA LEU A 129 5.77 -6.23 7.21
C LEU A 129 7.16 -6.89 7.18
N SER A 130 7.49 -7.73 8.16
CA SER A 130 8.77 -8.45 8.26
C SER A 130 8.94 -9.59 7.24
N GLY A 131 8.40 -9.47 6.03
CA GLY A 131 8.34 -10.56 5.06
C GLY A 131 7.39 -11.69 5.49
N ARG A 132 6.98 -12.52 4.51
CA ARG A 132 6.27 -13.78 4.79
C ARG A 132 7.21 -14.93 4.39
N ASP A 133 7.39 -15.90 5.29
CA ASP A 133 8.02 -17.19 4.97
C ASP A 133 7.21 -17.97 3.91
#